data_AF-A0A9D8LF44-F1
#
_entry.id   AF-A0A9D8LF44-F1
#
_cell.length_a   1.000
_cell.length_b   1.000
_cell.length_c   1.000
_cell.angle_alpha   90.00
_cell.angle_beta   90.00
_cell.angle_gamma   90.00
#
_symmetry.space_group_name_H-M   'P 1'
#
loop_
_entity.id
_entity.type
_entity.pdbx_description
1 polymer ?
#
loop_
_entity_poly.entity_id
_entity_poly.type
_entity_poly.pdbx_seq_one_letter_code
_entity_poly.pdbx_strand_id
1 'polypeptide(L)'
;MSPEVFIAKWRVSTLTERAAAQSHFNDLCELIGVEKPTDADPKGEWYCFERGATKTAGGDGWADVWKRGHFGWEYKGKKKNLTLAYTQLQQYAVALENPPLLVVSDMDRFVIHTNWTNTVSETHTILLDDLLDHSKRELLRFVFTDPERLKPSKTTDALTNEVADKFAQLAISLGDRDHDPQIVAHFLNRLVFCMFAEDIGLLPKHVFSQVVEAGFQNPSASGALFSQLFAAMSKGGYFGVDKIDWFNGGLFDEESWLGKSGHRA
;
A
#
# COMPACT_ATOMS: atom_id res chain seq x y z
N MET A 1 -5.37 -4.32 -32.59
CA MET A 1 -5.87 -2.92 -32.49
C MET A 1 -4.69 -1.98 -32.24
N SER A 2 -4.67 -0.71 -32.70
CA SER A 2 -3.60 0.23 -32.34
C SER A 2 -3.89 0.94 -31.00
N PRO A 3 -2.88 1.42 -30.26
CA PRO A 3 -3.09 2.16 -29.02
C PRO A 3 -3.99 3.39 -29.18
N GLU A 4 -3.81 4.16 -30.25
CA GLU A 4 -4.59 5.36 -30.54
C GLU A 4 -6.07 5.04 -30.73
N VAL A 5 -6.37 3.94 -31.44
CA VAL A 5 -7.74 3.47 -31.66
C VAL A 5 -8.36 3.00 -30.34
N PHE A 6 -7.62 2.26 -29.53
CA PHE A 6 -8.09 1.81 -28.21
C PHE A 6 -8.42 3.00 -27.30
N ILE A 7 -7.50 3.96 -27.19
CA ILE A 7 -7.65 5.17 -26.37
C ILE A 7 -8.84 5.99 -26.86
N ALA A 8 -8.96 6.23 -28.18
CA ALA A 8 -10.05 7.00 -28.74
C ALA A 8 -11.42 6.36 -28.46
N LYS A 9 -11.53 5.03 -28.60
CA LYS A 9 -12.75 4.26 -28.33
C LYS A 9 -13.15 4.37 -26.87
N TRP A 10 -12.23 4.08 -25.96
CA TRP A 10 -12.56 3.96 -24.54
C TRP A 10 -12.67 5.30 -23.84
N ARG A 11 -11.93 6.33 -24.26
CA ARG A 11 -12.02 7.68 -23.67
C ARG A 11 -13.43 8.26 -23.74
N VAL A 12 -14.12 8.11 -24.87
CA VAL A 12 -15.47 8.67 -25.09
C VAL A 12 -16.60 7.78 -24.60
N SER A 13 -16.32 6.52 -24.25
CA SER A 13 -17.33 5.58 -23.77
C SER A 13 -17.98 6.08 -22.48
N THR A 14 -19.32 6.07 -22.45
CA THR A 14 -20.17 6.41 -21.29
C THR A 14 -20.98 5.20 -20.80
N LEU A 15 -20.65 4.00 -21.28
CA LEU A 15 -21.30 2.76 -20.90
C LEU A 15 -21.13 2.49 -19.39
N THR A 16 -22.10 1.76 -18.82
CA THR A 16 -22.00 1.28 -17.44
C THR A 16 -20.92 0.20 -17.31
N GLU A 17 -20.43 0.00 -16.09
CA GLU A 17 -19.44 -1.04 -15.74
C GLU A 17 -19.78 -2.40 -16.35
N ARG A 18 -20.99 -2.90 -16.07
CA ARG A 18 -21.49 -4.19 -16.56
C ARG A 18 -21.58 -4.26 -18.09
N ALA A 19 -21.89 -3.16 -18.75
CA ALA A 19 -22.03 -3.12 -20.21
C ALA A 19 -20.70 -3.02 -20.95
N ALA A 20 -19.63 -2.58 -20.27
CA ALA A 20 -18.35 -2.27 -20.91
C ALA A 20 -17.19 -3.20 -20.50
N ALA A 21 -17.20 -3.80 -19.30
CA ALA A 21 -16.05 -4.54 -18.76
C ALA A 21 -15.50 -5.63 -19.70
N GLN A 22 -16.35 -6.55 -20.16
CA GLN A 22 -15.92 -7.65 -21.03
C GLN A 22 -15.42 -7.15 -22.40
N SER A 23 -16.13 -6.20 -23.01
CA SER A 23 -15.73 -5.58 -24.28
C SER A 23 -14.40 -4.84 -24.16
N HIS A 24 -14.20 -4.09 -23.08
CA HIS A 24 -12.96 -3.38 -22.78
C HIS A 24 -11.80 -4.36 -22.60
N PHE A 25 -12.03 -5.42 -21.84
CA PHE A 25 -11.03 -6.45 -21.61
C PHE A 25 -10.64 -7.19 -22.91
N ASN A 26 -11.62 -7.50 -23.77
CA ASN A 26 -11.35 -8.13 -25.07
C ASN A 26 -10.54 -7.22 -26.00
N ASP A 27 -10.87 -5.92 -26.05
CA ASP A 27 -10.09 -4.94 -26.81
C ASP A 27 -8.66 -4.80 -26.24
N LEU A 28 -8.51 -4.87 -24.91
CA LEU A 28 -7.20 -4.82 -24.26
C LEU A 28 -6.35 -6.04 -24.68
N CYS A 29 -6.95 -7.23 -24.71
CA CYS A 29 -6.28 -8.44 -25.18
C CYS A 29 -5.77 -8.27 -26.63
N GLU A 30 -6.59 -7.71 -27.52
CA GLU A 30 -6.21 -7.39 -28.90
C GLU A 30 -5.14 -6.30 -29.02
N LEU A 31 -5.10 -5.35 -28.09
CA LEU A 31 -4.11 -4.28 -28.06
C LEU A 31 -2.73 -4.81 -27.68
N ILE A 32 -2.66 -5.69 -26.67
CA ILE A 32 -1.39 -6.21 -26.13
C ILE A 32 -0.99 -7.57 -26.74
N GLY A 33 -1.80 -8.10 -27.66
CA GLY A 33 -1.49 -9.30 -28.43
C GLY A 33 -1.56 -10.60 -27.61
N VAL A 34 -2.54 -10.72 -26.71
CA VAL A 34 -2.80 -11.93 -25.91
C VAL A 34 -4.18 -12.51 -26.25
N GLU A 35 -4.36 -13.80 -25.99
CA GLU A 35 -5.63 -14.48 -26.23
C GLU A 35 -6.72 -13.98 -25.26
N LYS A 36 -7.97 -13.96 -25.74
CA LYS A 36 -9.14 -13.63 -24.92
C LYS A 36 -9.55 -14.84 -24.06
N PRO A 37 -10.23 -14.63 -22.92
CA PRO A 37 -10.62 -15.73 -22.04
C PRO A 37 -11.41 -16.84 -22.77
N THR A 38 -12.40 -16.46 -23.56
CA THR A 38 -13.29 -17.40 -24.28
C THR A 38 -12.59 -18.18 -25.38
N ASP A 39 -11.52 -17.63 -25.95
CA ASP A 39 -10.78 -18.26 -27.05
C ASP A 39 -9.73 -19.23 -26.50
N ALA A 40 -9.02 -18.78 -25.45
CA ALA A 40 -7.96 -19.55 -24.81
C ALA A 40 -8.50 -20.72 -23.98
N ASP A 41 -9.63 -20.51 -23.30
CA ASP A 41 -10.24 -21.48 -22.40
C ASP A 41 -11.77 -21.45 -22.48
N PRO A 42 -12.35 -22.07 -23.51
CA PRO A 42 -13.80 -22.08 -23.73
C PRO A 42 -14.61 -22.68 -22.57
N LYS A 43 -13.98 -23.45 -21.68
CA LYS A 43 -14.63 -24.07 -20.52
C LYS A 43 -14.46 -23.27 -19.22
N GLY A 44 -13.54 -22.30 -19.19
CA GLY A 44 -13.25 -21.48 -18.03
C GLY A 44 -12.65 -22.25 -16.84
N GLU A 45 -11.85 -23.26 -17.11
CA GLU A 45 -11.13 -24.05 -16.10
C GLU A 45 -9.94 -23.31 -15.49
N TRP A 46 -9.29 -22.42 -16.25
CA TRP A 46 -8.09 -21.68 -15.88
C TRP A 46 -8.04 -20.24 -16.39
N TYR A 47 -8.93 -19.82 -17.29
CA TYR A 47 -9.05 -18.43 -17.72
C TYR A 47 -10.48 -18.08 -18.14
N CYS A 48 -11.19 -17.26 -17.35
CA CYS A 48 -12.59 -16.95 -17.64
C CYS A 48 -13.03 -15.56 -17.16
N PHE A 49 -14.17 -15.13 -17.68
CA PHE A 49 -14.97 -14.06 -17.10
C PHE A 49 -15.80 -14.60 -15.92
N GLU A 50 -16.18 -13.70 -15.00
CA GLU A 50 -17.15 -13.95 -13.93
C GLU A 50 -16.81 -15.21 -13.11
N ARG A 51 -15.56 -15.33 -12.64
CA ARG A 51 -15.13 -16.47 -11.82
C ARG A 51 -15.76 -16.35 -10.43
N GLY A 52 -16.66 -17.27 -10.11
CA GLY A 52 -17.25 -17.38 -8.79
C GLY A 52 -16.26 -17.89 -7.75
N ALA A 53 -16.24 -17.23 -6.59
CA ALA A 53 -15.49 -17.59 -5.40
C ALA A 53 -16.48 -17.86 -4.27
N THR A 54 -16.73 -19.14 -3.96
CA THR A 54 -17.58 -19.51 -2.81
C THR A 54 -16.83 -19.18 -1.52
N LYS A 55 -17.33 -18.24 -0.70
CA LYS A 55 -16.70 -17.90 0.60
C LYS A 55 -16.73 -19.09 1.55
N THR A 56 -15.68 -19.22 2.37
CA THR A 56 -15.66 -20.08 3.57
C THR A 56 -16.66 -19.61 4.65
N ALA A 57 -17.17 -18.37 4.55
CA ALA A 57 -18.02 -17.71 5.56
C ALA A 57 -19.39 -17.22 5.04
N GLY A 58 -19.85 -17.70 3.88
CA GLY A 58 -21.18 -17.36 3.33
C GLY A 58 -21.21 -16.04 2.55
N GLY A 59 -21.54 -16.12 1.27
CA GLY A 59 -21.69 -15.01 0.33
C GLY A 59 -20.96 -15.28 -0.98
N ASP A 60 -21.58 -14.90 -2.09
CA ASP A 60 -21.02 -15.08 -3.43
C ASP A 60 -20.14 -13.87 -3.78
N GLY A 61 -18.83 -14.11 -3.93
CA GLY A 61 -17.90 -13.14 -4.50
C GLY A 61 -17.51 -13.55 -5.92
N TRP A 62 -17.20 -12.57 -6.76
CA TRP A 62 -16.85 -12.81 -8.16
C TRP A 62 -15.66 -11.93 -8.51
N ALA A 63 -14.70 -12.46 -9.27
CA ALA A 63 -13.79 -11.63 -10.04
C ALA A 63 -14.37 -11.48 -11.45
N ASP A 64 -14.36 -10.25 -11.98
CA ASP A 64 -14.81 -9.99 -13.34
C ASP A 64 -14.00 -10.79 -14.37
N VAL A 65 -12.68 -10.90 -14.16
CA VAL A 65 -11.81 -11.78 -14.94
C VAL A 65 -10.82 -12.48 -14.03
N TRP A 66 -10.56 -13.75 -14.29
CA TRP A 66 -9.57 -14.52 -13.56
C TRP A 66 -8.76 -15.38 -14.52
N LYS A 67 -7.44 -15.39 -14.33
CA LYS A 67 -6.52 -16.31 -15.00
C LYS A 67 -5.64 -16.99 -13.94
N ARG A 68 -5.75 -18.31 -13.85
CA ARG A 68 -5.05 -19.14 -12.87
C ARG A 68 -3.54 -18.88 -12.90
N GLY A 69 -2.96 -18.65 -11.72
CA GLY A 69 -1.54 -18.36 -11.55
C GLY A 69 -1.06 -17.02 -12.10
N HIS A 70 -1.97 -16.16 -12.58
CA HIS A 70 -1.62 -14.86 -13.16
C HIS A 70 -2.29 -13.71 -12.42
N PHE A 71 -3.61 -13.63 -12.48
CA PHE A 71 -4.33 -12.51 -11.87
C PHE A 71 -5.77 -12.85 -11.46
N GLY A 72 -6.24 -12.11 -10.45
CA GLY A 72 -7.65 -11.74 -10.34
C GLY A 72 -7.83 -10.31 -10.83
N TRP A 73 -8.93 -10.02 -11.52
CA TRP A 73 -9.20 -8.70 -12.10
C TRP A 73 -10.61 -8.24 -11.78
N GLU A 74 -10.74 -7.03 -11.26
CA GLU A 74 -12.01 -6.39 -10.91
C GLU A 74 -12.16 -5.06 -11.66
N TYR A 75 -13.31 -4.86 -12.31
CA TYR A 75 -13.69 -3.60 -12.92
C TYR A 75 -14.53 -2.75 -11.96
N LYS A 76 -14.46 -1.44 -12.18
CA LYS A 76 -15.43 -0.47 -11.70
C LYS A 76 -15.85 0.46 -12.81
N GLY A 77 -16.99 1.14 -12.65
CA GLY A 77 -17.37 2.24 -13.54
C GLY A 77 -16.30 3.35 -13.54
N LYS A 78 -16.25 4.13 -14.63
CA LYS A 78 -15.25 5.20 -14.80
C LYS A 78 -15.18 6.15 -13.60
N LYS A 79 -13.94 6.53 -13.22
CA LYS A 79 -13.62 7.46 -12.13
C LYS A 79 -14.12 7.01 -10.76
N LYS A 80 -14.51 5.73 -10.58
CA LYS A 80 -14.88 5.18 -9.28
C LYS A 80 -13.63 4.93 -8.41
N ASN A 81 -13.89 4.63 -7.14
CA ASN A 81 -12.85 4.35 -6.16
C ASN A 81 -12.32 2.91 -6.35
N LEU A 82 -11.10 2.81 -6.87
CA LEU A 82 -10.41 1.54 -7.11
C LEU A 82 -9.87 0.89 -5.82
N THR A 83 -9.69 1.66 -4.74
CA THR A 83 -9.27 1.11 -3.44
C THR A 83 -10.33 0.16 -2.88
N LEU A 84 -11.62 0.48 -3.01
CA LEU A 84 -12.70 -0.42 -2.58
C LEU A 84 -12.75 -1.70 -3.42
N ALA A 85 -12.53 -1.59 -4.73
CA ALA A 85 -12.43 -2.75 -5.62
C ALA A 85 -11.25 -3.65 -5.23
N TYR A 86 -10.12 -3.05 -4.89
CA TYR A 86 -8.93 -3.78 -4.44
C TYR A 86 -9.20 -4.53 -3.13
N THR A 87 -9.77 -3.85 -2.12
CA THR A 87 -10.16 -4.49 -0.85
C THR A 87 -11.10 -5.67 -1.08
N GLN A 88 -12.07 -5.53 -1.99
CA GLN A 88 -12.98 -6.60 -2.35
C GLN A 88 -12.24 -7.78 -2.99
N LEU A 89 -11.40 -7.51 -3.99
CA LEU A 89 -10.63 -8.53 -4.69
C LEU A 89 -9.66 -9.27 -3.76
N GLN A 90 -9.02 -8.56 -2.82
CA GLN A 90 -8.14 -9.13 -1.81
C GLN A 90 -8.86 -10.13 -0.89
N GLN A 91 -10.13 -9.86 -0.52
CA GLN A 91 -10.92 -10.80 0.30
C GLN A 91 -11.18 -12.14 -0.39
N TYR A 92 -11.18 -12.15 -1.73
CA TYR A 92 -11.43 -13.36 -2.52
C TYR A 92 -10.16 -14.00 -3.07
N ALA A 93 -8.97 -13.42 -2.83
CA ALA A 93 -7.71 -13.91 -3.39
C ALA A 93 -7.51 -15.42 -3.12
N VAL A 94 -7.78 -15.89 -1.91
CA VAL A 94 -7.67 -17.32 -1.54
C VAL A 94 -8.59 -18.21 -2.37
N ALA A 95 -9.83 -17.79 -2.58
CA ALA A 95 -10.80 -18.54 -3.38
C ALA A 95 -10.49 -18.50 -4.89
N LEU A 96 -9.68 -17.52 -5.33
CA LEU A 96 -9.13 -17.41 -6.67
C LEU A 96 -7.76 -18.12 -6.82
N GLU A 97 -7.40 -19.00 -5.89
CA GLU A 97 -6.13 -19.73 -5.84
C GLU A 97 -4.90 -18.83 -5.61
N ASN A 98 -5.07 -17.74 -4.86
CA ASN A 98 -4.04 -16.75 -4.51
C ASN A 98 -3.19 -16.31 -5.72
N PRO A 99 -3.81 -15.65 -6.72
CA PRO A 99 -3.07 -15.20 -7.88
C PRO A 99 -1.98 -14.18 -7.46
N PRO A 100 -0.82 -14.17 -8.14
CA PRO A 100 0.30 -13.30 -7.79
C PRO A 100 0.01 -11.81 -8.07
N LEU A 101 -1.01 -11.50 -8.88
CA LEU A 101 -1.40 -10.14 -9.21
C LEU A 101 -2.90 -9.94 -8.92
N LEU A 102 -3.24 -8.79 -8.34
CA LEU A 102 -4.62 -8.33 -8.15
C LEU A 102 -4.78 -7.02 -8.93
N VAL A 103 -5.56 -7.05 -10.00
CA VAL A 103 -5.71 -5.91 -10.90
C VAL A 103 -7.08 -5.29 -10.72
N VAL A 104 -7.11 -3.97 -10.58
CA VAL A 104 -8.36 -3.21 -10.57
C VAL A 104 -8.35 -2.15 -11.66
N SER A 105 -9.48 -1.98 -12.34
CA SER A 105 -9.58 -1.03 -13.46
C SER A 105 -10.91 -0.30 -13.50
N ASP A 106 -10.87 0.98 -13.84
CA ASP A 106 -12.06 1.75 -14.18
C ASP A 106 -12.14 2.09 -15.68
N MET A 107 -11.46 1.31 -16.51
CA MET A 107 -11.29 1.48 -17.97
C MET A 107 -10.42 2.67 -18.38
N ASP A 108 -10.26 3.67 -17.52
CA ASP A 108 -9.31 4.78 -17.74
C ASP A 108 -7.96 4.50 -17.05
N ARG A 109 -7.96 3.66 -16.02
CA ARG A 109 -6.79 3.31 -15.21
C ARG A 109 -6.71 1.80 -15.02
N PHE A 110 -5.49 1.28 -14.99
CA PHE A 110 -5.15 -0.07 -14.59
C PHE A 110 -4.25 0.05 -13.36
N VAL A 111 -4.68 -0.50 -12.23
CA VAL A 111 -3.88 -0.54 -11.01
C VAL A 111 -3.57 -1.99 -10.70
N ILE A 112 -2.30 -2.36 -10.79
CA ILE A 112 -1.79 -3.72 -10.64
C ILE A 112 -1.12 -3.79 -9.27
N HIS A 113 -1.69 -4.58 -8.37
CA HIS A 113 -1.12 -4.86 -7.06
C HIS A 113 -0.42 -6.22 -7.08
N THR A 114 0.81 -6.26 -6.59
CA THR A 114 1.57 -7.49 -6.41
C THR A 114 1.12 -8.21 -5.13
N ASN A 115 0.95 -9.53 -5.17
CA ASN A 115 0.30 -10.33 -4.12
C ASN A 115 1.10 -11.61 -3.79
N TRP A 116 2.42 -11.49 -3.67
CA TRP A 116 3.28 -12.55 -3.14
C TRP A 116 3.38 -12.43 -1.61
N THR A 117 3.35 -13.56 -0.90
CA THR A 117 3.30 -13.58 0.57
C THR A 117 4.57 -13.10 1.26
N ASN A 118 5.73 -13.20 0.60
CA ASN A 118 7.05 -13.00 1.21
C ASN A 118 7.78 -11.75 0.67
N THR A 119 7.05 -10.87 -0.01
CA THR A 119 7.60 -9.64 -0.59
C THR A 119 6.78 -8.44 -0.16
N VAL A 120 7.40 -7.27 -0.12
CA VAL A 120 6.66 -6.02 0.06
C VAL A 120 5.84 -5.77 -1.20
N SER A 121 4.52 -5.61 -1.05
CA SER A 121 3.64 -5.37 -2.19
C SER A 121 3.98 -4.03 -2.87
N GLU A 122 4.29 -4.10 -4.15
CA GLU A 122 4.35 -2.96 -5.08
C GLU A 122 3.03 -2.77 -5.82
N THR A 123 2.79 -1.53 -6.24
CA THR A 123 1.62 -1.13 -7.04
C THR A 123 2.08 -0.42 -8.31
N HIS A 124 1.59 -0.87 -9.48
CA HIS A 124 1.82 -0.23 -10.77
C HIS A 124 0.53 0.37 -11.30
N THR A 125 0.53 1.68 -11.53
CA THR A 125 -0.60 2.39 -12.16
C THR A 125 -0.26 2.70 -13.60
N ILE A 126 -1.17 2.36 -14.51
CA ILE A 126 -1.12 2.68 -15.94
C ILE A 126 -2.40 3.41 -16.30
N LEU A 127 -2.26 4.62 -16.84
CA LEU A 127 -3.37 5.40 -17.37
C LEU A 127 -3.66 5.02 -18.82
N LEU A 128 -4.84 5.34 -19.32
CA LEU A 128 -5.22 5.12 -20.71
C LEU A 128 -4.19 5.72 -21.69
N ASP A 129 -3.66 6.91 -21.39
CA ASP A 129 -2.70 7.61 -22.26
C ASP A 129 -1.29 7.03 -22.19
N ASP A 130 -0.97 6.34 -21.10
CA ASP A 130 0.30 5.63 -20.96
C ASP A 130 0.40 4.45 -21.95
N LEU A 131 -0.73 3.98 -22.52
CA LEU A 131 -0.74 2.89 -23.50
C LEU A 131 -0.09 3.27 -24.84
N LEU A 132 0.16 4.56 -25.10
CA LEU A 132 1.00 4.98 -26.22
C LEU A 132 2.45 4.48 -26.05
N ASP A 133 2.93 4.38 -24.81
CA ASP A 133 4.24 3.84 -24.48
C ASP A 133 4.24 2.30 -24.62
N HIS A 134 5.18 1.80 -25.42
CA HIS A 134 5.41 0.37 -25.57
C HIS A 134 5.76 -0.30 -24.23
N SER A 135 6.53 0.34 -23.36
CA SER A 135 6.97 -0.23 -22.09
C SER A 135 5.78 -0.53 -21.15
N LYS A 136 4.75 0.33 -21.20
CA LYS A 136 3.53 0.20 -20.38
C LYS A 136 2.63 -0.92 -20.90
N ARG A 137 2.49 -1.02 -22.23
CA ARG A 137 1.82 -2.16 -22.86
C ARG A 137 2.54 -3.47 -22.59
N GLU A 138 3.86 -3.45 -22.54
CA GLU A 138 4.66 -4.64 -22.24
C GLU A 138 4.51 -5.08 -20.78
N LEU A 139 4.44 -4.13 -19.84
CA LEU A 139 4.12 -4.43 -18.45
C LEU A 139 2.73 -5.09 -18.32
N LEU A 140 1.72 -4.57 -19.03
CA LEU A 140 0.41 -5.22 -19.11
C LEU A 140 0.50 -6.61 -19.74
N ARG A 141 1.31 -6.80 -20.79
CA ARG A 141 1.50 -8.13 -21.40
C ARG A 141 2.10 -9.12 -20.41
N PHE A 142 3.03 -8.72 -19.56
CA PHE A 142 3.59 -9.59 -18.51
C PHE A 142 2.56 -10.02 -17.47
N VAL A 143 1.58 -9.18 -17.12
CA VAL A 143 0.44 -9.58 -16.27
C VAL A 143 -0.24 -10.84 -16.80
N PHE A 144 -0.35 -10.98 -18.13
CA PHE A 144 -1.01 -12.11 -18.79
C PHE A 144 -0.07 -13.28 -19.11
N THR A 145 1.24 -13.06 -19.21
CA THR A 145 2.16 -14.03 -19.81
C THR A 145 3.28 -14.49 -18.90
N ASP A 146 3.78 -13.62 -18.02
CA ASP A 146 4.93 -13.88 -17.15
C ASP A 146 4.86 -12.97 -15.90
N PRO A 147 3.94 -13.27 -14.96
CA PRO A 147 3.70 -12.41 -13.79
C PRO A 147 4.91 -12.33 -12.85
N GLU A 148 5.82 -13.32 -12.86
CA GLU A 148 7.04 -13.28 -12.03
C GLU A 148 7.96 -12.11 -12.38
N ARG A 149 7.85 -11.52 -13.58
CA ARG A 149 8.56 -10.27 -13.92
C ARG A 149 8.13 -9.06 -13.12
N LEU A 150 6.93 -9.09 -12.53
CA LEU A 150 6.39 -8.04 -11.66
C LEU A 150 6.65 -8.35 -10.18
N LYS A 151 7.33 -9.45 -9.86
CA LYS A 151 7.59 -9.82 -8.48
C LYS A 151 8.54 -8.81 -7.83
N PRO A 152 8.15 -8.21 -6.69
CA PRO A 152 9.02 -7.28 -5.99
C PRO A 152 10.32 -7.97 -5.55
N SER A 153 11.44 -7.25 -5.69
CA SER A 153 12.75 -7.75 -5.27
C SER A 153 12.99 -7.63 -3.76
N LYS A 154 12.25 -6.74 -3.09
CA LYS A 154 12.39 -6.46 -1.67
C LYS A 154 11.54 -7.42 -0.84
N THR A 155 12.21 -8.28 -0.07
CA THR A 155 11.53 -9.14 0.90
C THR A 155 11.12 -8.35 2.14
N THR A 156 10.13 -8.86 2.86
CA THR A 156 9.72 -8.31 4.15
C THR A 156 10.88 -8.29 5.14
N ASP A 157 11.67 -9.35 5.18
CA ASP A 157 12.83 -9.47 6.07
C ASP A 157 13.91 -8.43 5.76
N ALA A 158 14.16 -8.17 4.47
CA ALA A 158 15.09 -7.12 4.05
C ALA A 158 14.60 -5.72 4.47
N LEU A 159 13.29 -5.47 4.40
CA LEU A 159 12.72 -4.21 4.90
C LEU A 159 12.86 -4.11 6.43
N THR A 160 12.57 -5.18 7.18
CA THR A 160 12.73 -5.20 8.64
C THR A 160 14.19 -4.95 9.04
N ASN A 161 15.14 -5.57 8.36
CA ASN A 161 16.58 -5.34 8.59
C ASN A 161 16.99 -3.91 8.25
N GLU A 162 16.54 -3.36 7.12
CA GLU A 162 16.85 -1.96 6.75
C GLU A 162 16.29 -0.97 7.77
N VAL A 163 15.08 -1.23 8.27
CA VAL A 163 14.49 -0.41 9.34
C VAL A 163 15.32 -0.54 10.62
N ALA A 164 15.67 -1.76 11.04
CA ALA A 164 16.52 -1.99 12.21
C ALA A 164 17.89 -1.30 12.10
N ASP A 165 18.53 -1.34 10.92
CA ASP A 165 19.79 -0.67 10.65
C ASP A 165 19.66 0.86 10.77
N LYS A 166 18.57 1.45 10.28
CA LYS A 166 18.29 2.88 10.46
C LYS A 166 18.11 3.24 11.93
N PHE A 167 17.44 2.40 12.71
CA PHE A 167 17.32 2.60 14.15
C PHE A 167 18.66 2.46 14.88
N ALA A 168 19.51 1.52 14.47
CA ALA A 168 20.85 1.35 15.03
C ALA A 168 21.75 2.57 14.71
N GLN A 169 21.71 3.07 13.47
CA GLN A 169 22.42 4.29 13.09
C GLN A 169 21.93 5.52 13.85
N LEU A 170 20.62 5.63 14.08
CA LEU A 170 20.05 6.68 14.91
C LEU A 170 20.53 6.57 16.36
N ALA A 171 20.57 5.36 16.93
CA ALA A 171 21.09 5.12 18.28
C ALA A 171 22.54 5.56 18.43
N ILE A 172 23.39 5.20 17.46
CA ILE A 172 24.81 5.58 17.42
C ILE A 172 24.94 7.10 17.31
N SER A 173 24.23 7.73 16.36
CA SER A 173 24.28 9.19 16.16
C SER A 173 23.82 9.99 17.39
N LEU A 174 22.94 9.42 18.22
CA LEU A 174 22.49 10.04 19.46
C LEU A 174 23.48 9.77 20.59
N GLY A 175 24.10 8.59 20.66
CA GLY A 175 25.15 8.26 21.62
C GLY A 175 26.43 9.11 21.43
N ASP A 176 26.82 9.38 20.18
CA ASP A 176 27.99 10.21 19.84
C ASP A 176 27.87 11.68 20.30
N ARG A 177 26.68 12.10 20.76
CA ARG A 177 26.40 13.45 21.29
C ARG A 177 26.44 13.52 22.82
N ASP A 178 27.10 12.55 23.46
CA ASP A 178 27.27 12.43 24.93
C ASP A 178 25.93 12.28 25.68
N HIS A 179 24.94 11.66 25.02
CA HIS A 179 23.68 11.31 25.66
C HIS A 179 23.80 9.96 26.38
N ASP A 180 23.20 9.87 27.57
CA ASP A 180 23.17 8.64 28.34
C ASP A 180 22.51 7.50 27.51
N PRO A 181 23.16 6.33 27.37
CA PRO A 181 22.64 5.22 26.57
C PRO A 181 21.24 4.75 26.97
N GLN A 182 20.89 4.85 28.25
CA GLN A 182 19.58 4.49 28.76
C GLN A 182 18.51 5.49 28.31
N ILE A 183 18.85 6.80 28.26
CA ILE A 183 17.95 7.84 27.74
C ILE A 183 17.76 7.66 26.23
N VAL A 184 18.82 7.36 25.48
CA VAL A 184 18.74 7.08 24.03
C VAL A 184 17.86 5.87 23.76
N ALA A 185 18.08 4.76 24.47
CA ALA A 185 17.26 3.55 24.31
C ALA A 185 15.78 3.81 24.63
N HIS A 186 15.50 4.55 25.71
CA HIS A 186 14.13 4.90 26.09
C HIS A 186 13.46 5.81 25.05
N PHE A 187 14.19 6.78 24.51
CA PHE A 187 13.70 7.63 23.42
C PHE A 187 13.36 6.82 22.16
N LEU A 188 14.24 5.91 21.74
CA LEU A 188 13.99 5.05 20.58
C LEU A 188 12.77 4.15 20.78
N ASN A 189 12.60 3.58 21.97
CA ASN A 189 11.42 2.78 22.30
C ASN A 189 10.13 3.60 22.20
N ARG A 190 10.15 4.87 22.63
CA ARG A 190 9.00 5.79 22.47
C ARG A 190 8.70 6.07 21.00
N LEU A 191 9.72 6.27 20.16
CA LEU A 191 9.52 6.47 18.72
C LEU A 191 8.87 5.24 18.07
N VAL A 192 9.36 4.03 18.36
CA VAL A 192 8.79 2.77 17.86
C VAL A 192 7.34 2.64 18.32
N PHE A 193 7.05 2.95 19.58
CA PHE A 193 5.69 2.91 20.12
C PHE A 193 4.78 3.92 19.42
N CYS A 194 5.21 5.16 19.19
CA CYS A 194 4.40 6.16 18.50
C CYS A 194 4.09 5.77 17.05
N MET A 195 5.05 5.18 16.33
CA MET A 195 4.82 4.63 14.98
C MET A 195 3.72 3.56 15.04
N PHE A 196 3.84 2.61 15.95
CA PHE A 196 2.85 1.55 16.12
C PHE A 196 1.47 2.11 16.52
N ALA A 197 1.42 3.00 17.51
CA ALA A 197 0.20 3.58 18.02
C ALA A 197 -0.55 4.41 16.97
N GLU A 198 0.15 5.11 16.08
CA GLU A 198 -0.46 5.81 14.94
C GLU A 198 -1.04 4.83 13.91
N ASP A 199 -0.31 3.76 13.58
CA ASP A 199 -0.75 2.77 12.58
C ASP A 199 -1.99 1.99 13.01
N ILE A 200 -2.08 1.61 14.30
CA ILE A 200 -3.25 0.89 14.84
C ILE A 200 -4.37 1.83 15.31
N GLY A 201 -4.20 3.14 15.20
CA GLY A 201 -5.21 4.15 15.53
C GLY A 201 -5.41 4.42 17.02
N LEU A 202 -4.42 4.10 17.87
CA LEU A 202 -4.38 4.55 19.26
C LEU A 202 -3.97 6.03 19.37
N LEU A 203 -3.09 6.49 18.47
CA LEU A 203 -2.86 7.90 18.23
C LEU A 203 -3.72 8.37 17.05
N PRO A 204 -4.19 9.63 17.06
CA PRO A 204 -4.83 10.20 15.88
C PRO A 204 -3.90 10.14 14.68
N LYS A 205 -4.46 9.85 13.50
CA LYS A 205 -3.68 9.66 12.27
C LYS A 205 -2.82 10.87 11.98
N HIS A 206 -1.57 10.61 11.58
CA HIS A 206 -0.56 11.60 11.18
C HIS A 206 0.01 12.48 12.29
N VAL A 207 -0.40 12.37 13.56
CA VAL A 207 0.14 13.21 14.65
C VAL A 207 1.64 12.99 14.82
N PHE A 208 2.09 11.75 14.93
CA PHE A 208 3.51 11.41 15.05
C PHE A 208 4.26 11.71 13.75
N SER A 209 3.68 11.35 12.60
CA SER A 209 4.27 11.66 11.29
C SER A 209 4.52 13.16 11.10
N GLN A 210 3.58 14.01 11.52
CA GLN A 210 3.72 15.48 11.47
C GLN A 210 4.80 16.00 12.42
N VAL A 211 4.94 15.41 13.61
CA VAL A 211 6.00 15.76 14.57
C VAL A 211 7.38 15.46 13.99
N VAL A 212 7.55 14.31 13.36
CA VAL A 212 8.81 13.93 12.68
C VAL A 212 9.12 14.89 11.54
N GLU A 213 8.13 15.16 10.67
CA GLU A 213 8.30 16.09 9.54
C GLU A 213 8.65 17.51 10.02
N ALA A 214 7.90 18.04 10.99
CA ALA A 214 8.17 19.36 11.56
C ALA A 214 9.54 19.43 12.26
N GLY A 215 9.96 18.36 12.93
CA GLY A 215 11.28 18.23 13.53
C GLY A 215 12.40 18.18 12.48
N PHE A 216 12.16 17.58 11.33
CA PHE A 216 13.10 17.56 10.20
C PHE A 216 13.24 18.96 9.56
N GLN A 217 12.12 19.64 9.33
CA GLN A 217 12.10 20.99 8.76
C GLN A 217 12.68 22.04 9.74
N ASN A 218 12.53 21.82 11.04
CA ASN A 218 13.09 22.69 12.07
C ASN A 218 13.79 21.88 13.19
N PRO A 219 15.07 21.50 12.98
CA PRO A 219 15.82 20.69 13.94
C PRO A 219 15.90 21.29 15.33
N SER A 220 15.92 22.64 15.44
CA SER A 220 15.97 23.34 16.73
C SER A 220 14.67 23.21 17.55
N ALA A 221 13.53 22.98 16.89
CA ALA A 221 12.22 22.81 17.54
C ALA A 221 11.86 21.33 17.81
N SER A 222 12.59 20.40 17.20
CA SER A 222 12.31 18.95 17.27
C SER A 222 12.16 18.44 18.71
N GLY A 223 13.10 18.81 19.60
CA GLY A 223 13.07 18.38 21.00
C GLY A 223 11.81 18.84 21.74
N ALA A 224 11.36 20.07 21.49
CA ALA A 224 10.14 20.61 22.11
C ALA A 224 8.89 19.89 21.59
N LEU A 225 8.82 19.59 20.29
CA LEU A 225 7.69 18.89 19.68
C LEU A 225 7.55 17.46 20.23
N PHE A 226 8.65 16.69 20.28
CA PHE A 226 8.64 15.35 20.88
C PHE A 226 8.28 15.39 22.36
N SER A 227 8.80 16.37 23.12
CA SER A 227 8.47 16.54 24.54
C SER A 227 6.98 16.77 24.76
N GLN A 228 6.36 17.64 23.95
CA GLN A 228 4.93 17.96 24.06
C GLN A 228 4.07 16.74 23.73
N LEU A 229 4.40 16.00 22.66
CA LEU A 229 3.68 14.78 22.30
C LEU A 229 3.79 13.74 23.42
N PHE A 230 4.99 13.47 23.93
CA PHE A 230 5.18 12.49 25.00
C PHE A 230 4.50 12.89 26.31
N ALA A 231 4.47 14.18 26.65
CA ALA A 231 3.72 14.67 27.81
C ALA A 231 2.21 14.45 27.65
N ALA A 232 1.66 14.71 26.46
CA ALA A 232 0.25 14.45 26.15
C ALA A 232 -0.06 12.94 26.23
N MET A 233 0.84 12.08 25.75
CA MET A 233 0.69 10.62 25.87
C MET A 233 0.80 10.13 27.33
N SER A 234 1.67 10.76 28.13
CA SER A 234 1.91 10.42 29.54
C SER A 234 0.73 10.70 30.47
N LYS A 235 -0.04 11.77 30.19
CA LYS A 235 -1.12 12.24 31.08
C LYS A 235 -2.50 12.22 30.44
N GLY A 236 -2.57 11.95 29.13
CA GLY A 236 -3.71 12.31 28.30
C GLY A 236 -3.82 13.82 28.12
N GLY A 237 -4.59 14.27 27.13
CA GLY A 237 -4.84 15.70 26.92
C GLY A 237 -4.91 16.06 25.45
N TYR A 238 -4.34 17.22 25.11
CA TYR A 238 -4.33 17.72 23.74
C TYR A 238 -2.89 17.95 23.27
N PHE A 239 -2.62 17.54 22.04
CA PHE A 239 -1.45 17.93 21.28
C PHE A 239 -1.93 18.79 20.11
N GLY A 240 -1.71 20.11 20.19
CA GLY A 240 -2.33 21.05 19.26
C GLY A 240 -3.87 20.99 19.38
N VAL A 241 -4.53 20.61 18.29
CA VAL A 241 -6.00 20.42 18.24
C VAL A 241 -6.42 18.97 18.46
N ASP A 242 -5.47 18.05 18.45
CA ASP A 242 -5.73 16.62 18.49
C ASP A 242 -5.82 16.13 19.94
N LYS A 243 -6.88 15.39 20.25
CA LYS A 243 -7.05 14.77 21.55
C LYS A 243 -6.22 13.49 21.62
N ILE A 244 -5.37 13.39 22.63
CA ILE A 244 -4.49 12.26 22.90
C ILE A 244 -4.97 11.54 24.15
N ASP A 245 -5.20 10.24 24.03
CA ASP A 245 -5.55 9.40 25.18
C ASP A 245 -4.33 9.17 26.07
N TRP A 246 -4.59 8.79 27.32
CA TRP A 246 -3.53 8.43 28.26
C TRP A 246 -2.98 7.03 27.96
N PHE A 247 -1.66 6.91 27.84
CA PHE A 247 -0.97 5.64 27.60
C PHE A 247 -0.31 5.17 28.90
N ASN A 248 -0.82 4.09 29.50
CA ASN A 248 -0.23 3.50 30.71
C ASN A 248 0.94 2.55 30.36
N GLY A 249 1.94 2.45 31.25
CA GLY A 249 2.98 1.43 31.13
C GLY A 249 4.42 1.85 31.45
N GLY A 250 4.68 2.98 32.12
CA GLY A 250 6.05 3.37 32.50
C GLY A 250 6.87 3.99 31.37
N LEU A 251 6.47 3.76 30.10
CA LEU A 251 7.22 4.18 28.92
C LEU A 251 7.21 5.70 28.71
N PHE A 252 6.22 6.42 29.23
CA PHE A 252 6.09 7.88 29.11
C PHE A 252 6.15 8.61 30.46
N ASP A 253 6.50 7.91 31.54
CA ASP A 253 6.42 8.44 32.91
C ASP A 253 7.54 9.47 33.20
N GLU A 254 8.63 9.44 32.43
CA GLU A 254 9.72 10.43 32.54
C GLU A 254 9.65 11.52 31.46
N GLU A 255 9.67 12.78 31.89
CA GLU A 255 9.61 13.99 31.05
C GLU A 255 10.91 14.25 30.24
N SER A 256 11.82 13.28 30.17
CA SER A 256 13.13 13.42 29.54
C SER A 256 13.02 13.34 28.02
N TRP A 257 13.18 14.49 27.37
CA TRP A 257 13.78 14.59 26.04
C TRP A 257 15.31 14.62 26.17
N LEU A 258 16.03 14.35 25.08
CA LEU A 258 17.50 14.25 25.03
C LEU A 258 18.27 15.56 25.39
N GLY A 259 17.71 16.50 26.14
CA GLY A 259 18.26 17.83 26.37
C GLY A 259 18.40 18.29 27.82
N LYS A 260 18.62 17.39 28.77
CA LYS A 260 19.09 17.79 30.11
C LYS A 260 20.45 17.18 30.46
N SER A 261 21.49 17.56 29.71
CA SER A 261 22.86 17.54 30.23
C SER A 261 23.05 18.80 31.09
N GLY A 262 23.17 18.61 32.40
CA GLY A 262 23.22 19.68 33.39
C GLY A 262 24.35 20.69 33.15
N HIS A 263 23.99 21.96 33.10
CA HIS A 263 24.91 23.03 33.48
C HIS A 263 24.99 23.03 35.01
N ARG A 264 26.02 22.40 35.57
CA ARG A 264 26.53 22.76 36.89
C ARG A 264 27.56 23.87 36.70
N ALA A 265 27.25 25.06 37.20
CA ALA A 265 28.22 25.99 37.73
C ALA A 265 28.09 25.95 39.26
#